data_AF-A0A0C2MYA4-F1
#
_entry.id   AF-A0A0C2MYA4-F1
#
_cell.length_a   1.000
_cell.length_b   1.000
_cell.length_c   1.000
_cell.angle_alpha   90.00
_cell.angle_beta   90.00
_cell.angle_gamma   90.00
#
_symmetry.space_group_name_H-M   'P 1'
#
loop_
_entity.id
_entity.type
_entity.pdbx_description
1 polymer ?
#
loop_
_entity_poly.entity_id
_entity_poly.type
_entity_poly.pdbx_seq_one_letter_code
_entity_poly.pdbx_strand_id
1 'polypeptide(L)'
;MEDKRQEEHIKLATEYGKTQLNMGHLVNSQREKRGAGFELRTDEHGAVRAAKGLFLTADAQAKAQGPVLEMAPAISQINQANSQMQALNSAAEAAGALVCDINTQISLVTDKIRDLQSSVLLGSAPQGVALTSGEHLQLSSTRNTMINAGQHLDIGAMKNLSVSVEKALGLFVHKDGAKLVANQGDIEIQAQHNTMALFSEKQLTVTSSEDEIIISTPETLTLNGGGSYLRLSKNGIEHGSSGEFIMKTSDYLVPGSGANLPNETPNFSLTDITQENKISSKSFND
;
A
#
# COMPACT_ATOMS: atom_id res chain seq x y z
N MET A 1 -26.22 29.45 -31.82
CA MET A 1 -26.14 28.18 -32.56
C MET A 1 -25.53 28.51 -33.91
N GLU A 2 -24.53 27.74 -34.31
CA GLU A 2 -23.85 27.84 -35.61
C GLU A 2 -24.17 26.59 -36.41
N ASP A 3 -24.54 26.78 -37.68
CA ASP A 3 -25.10 25.75 -38.55
C ASP A 3 -24.23 25.47 -39.78
N LYS A 4 -23.03 26.09 -39.87
CA LYS A 4 -22.05 25.76 -40.89
C LYS A 4 -21.70 24.27 -40.84
N ARG A 5 -21.88 23.58 -41.97
CA ARG A 5 -21.68 22.13 -42.07
C ARG A 5 -20.29 21.71 -41.62
N GLN A 6 -20.22 20.67 -40.77
CA GLN A 6 -19.00 20.13 -40.15
C GLN A 6 -18.32 21.05 -39.13
N GLU A 7 -18.90 22.22 -38.88
CA GLU A 7 -18.45 23.21 -37.89
C GLU A 7 -19.61 23.61 -36.96
N GLU A 8 -20.63 22.74 -36.85
CA GLU A 8 -21.81 22.99 -36.04
C GLU A 8 -21.44 23.11 -34.56
N HIS A 9 -21.99 24.11 -33.88
CA HIS A 9 -21.83 24.25 -32.44
C HIS A 9 -22.96 25.02 -31.75
N ILE A 10 -23.12 24.73 -30.46
CA ILE A 10 -24.01 25.44 -29.54
C ILE A 10 -23.16 26.02 -28.42
N LYS A 11 -23.39 27.29 -28.10
CA LYS A 11 -22.78 28.01 -26.99
C LYS A 11 -23.87 28.62 -26.12
N LEU A 12 -23.93 28.20 -24.87
CA LEU A 12 -24.76 28.80 -23.82
C LEU A 12 -23.82 29.49 -22.84
N ALA A 13 -23.91 30.81 -22.74
CA ALA A 13 -22.89 31.63 -22.08
C ALA A 13 -23.51 32.77 -21.27
N THR A 14 -22.87 33.11 -20.14
CA THR A 14 -23.01 34.40 -19.45
C THR A 14 -21.64 35.07 -19.35
N GLU A 15 -21.58 36.39 -19.26
CA GLU A 15 -20.34 37.14 -19.08
C GLU A 15 -19.75 36.98 -17.67
N TYR A 16 -20.60 36.71 -16.67
CA TYR A 16 -20.16 36.53 -15.28
C TYR A 16 -19.29 35.26 -15.14
N GLY A 17 -18.02 35.45 -14.76
CA GLY A 17 -16.98 34.40 -14.74
C GLY A 17 -16.79 33.70 -16.08
N LYS A 18 -17.27 34.34 -17.17
CA LYS A 18 -17.53 33.74 -18.48
C LYS A 18 -18.04 32.29 -18.43
N THR A 19 -19.02 32.03 -17.56
CA THR A 19 -19.58 30.69 -17.35
C THR A 19 -20.27 30.18 -18.61
N GLN A 20 -19.84 29.02 -19.11
CA GLN A 20 -20.18 28.53 -20.46
C GLN A 20 -20.36 27.01 -20.52
N LEU A 21 -21.38 26.59 -21.28
CA LEU A 21 -21.48 25.26 -21.88
C LEU A 21 -21.31 25.41 -23.40
N ASN A 22 -20.23 24.85 -23.95
CA ASN A 22 -19.96 24.84 -25.37
C ASN A 22 -20.00 23.38 -25.89
N MET A 23 -20.65 23.12 -27.03
CA MET A 23 -20.83 21.78 -27.61
C MET A 23 -20.62 21.81 -29.12
N GLY A 24 -19.93 20.82 -29.68
CA GLY A 24 -19.63 20.70 -31.11
C GLY A 24 -18.23 21.23 -31.48
N HIS A 25 -18.16 22.04 -32.53
CA HIS A 25 -16.94 22.71 -32.99
C HIS A 25 -16.67 23.99 -32.19
N LEU A 26 -15.82 23.91 -31.16
CA LEU A 26 -15.59 25.02 -30.22
C LEU A 26 -14.69 26.09 -30.85
N VAL A 27 -15.10 27.36 -30.82
CA VAL A 27 -14.33 28.49 -31.38
C VAL A 27 -13.96 29.56 -30.35
N ASN A 28 -12.89 30.32 -30.61
CA ASN A 28 -12.52 31.52 -29.86
C ASN A 28 -13.30 32.76 -30.35
N SER A 29 -12.99 33.95 -29.81
CA SER A 29 -13.62 35.22 -30.23
C SER A 29 -13.39 35.59 -31.71
N GLN A 30 -12.32 35.07 -32.31
CA GLN A 30 -11.93 35.26 -33.71
C GLN A 30 -12.56 34.20 -34.64
N ARG A 31 -13.42 33.32 -34.11
CA ARG A 31 -14.01 32.17 -34.80
C ARG A 31 -13.00 31.10 -35.23
N GLU A 32 -11.82 31.09 -34.63
CA GLU A 32 -10.83 30.04 -34.87
C GLU A 32 -11.13 28.84 -33.97
N LYS A 33 -10.96 27.63 -34.52
CA LYS A 33 -11.16 26.40 -33.78
C LYS A 33 -10.21 26.33 -32.58
N ARG A 34 -10.79 26.13 -31.39
CA ARG A 34 -10.05 25.89 -30.14
C ARG A 34 -10.28 24.50 -29.54
N GLY A 35 -11.25 23.75 -30.04
CA GLY A 35 -11.55 22.40 -29.56
C GLY A 35 -12.70 21.73 -30.29
N ALA A 36 -12.97 20.47 -29.94
CA ALA A 36 -14.12 19.71 -30.42
C ALA A 36 -14.63 18.82 -29.29
N GLY A 37 -15.96 18.66 -29.18
CA GLY A 37 -16.60 17.89 -28.11
C GLY A 37 -17.50 18.78 -27.27
N PHE A 38 -17.43 18.68 -25.95
CA PHE A 38 -18.10 19.62 -25.05
C PHE A 38 -17.11 20.22 -24.04
N GLU A 39 -17.41 21.43 -23.59
CA GLU A 39 -16.68 22.12 -22.54
C GLU A 39 -17.69 22.75 -21.59
N LEU A 40 -17.58 22.40 -20.30
CA LEU A 40 -18.20 23.12 -19.20
C LEU A 40 -17.09 23.90 -18.49
N ARG A 41 -17.17 25.23 -18.48
CA ARG A 41 -16.16 26.08 -17.84
C ARG A 41 -16.76 27.26 -17.10
N THR A 42 -16.03 27.75 -16.10
CA THR A 42 -16.30 28.98 -15.36
C THR A 42 -15.02 29.42 -14.66
N ASP A 43 -14.85 30.72 -14.46
CA ASP A 43 -13.80 31.27 -13.59
C ASP A 43 -14.23 31.25 -12.10
N GLU A 44 -15.49 30.88 -11.84
CA GLU A 44 -16.10 30.78 -10.52
C GLU A 44 -16.12 29.31 -10.03
N HIS A 45 -16.97 28.99 -9.06
CA HIS A 45 -17.14 27.62 -8.59
C HIS A 45 -17.91 26.74 -9.59
N GLY A 46 -17.40 25.52 -9.81
CA GLY A 46 -18.09 24.46 -10.54
C GLY A 46 -18.55 23.35 -9.60
N ALA A 47 -19.77 22.84 -9.80
CA ALA A 47 -20.27 21.67 -9.08
C ALA A 47 -21.08 20.77 -10.01
N VAL A 48 -20.73 19.49 -10.05
CA VAL A 48 -21.53 18.42 -10.68
C VAL A 48 -22.06 17.53 -9.57
N ARG A 49 -23.37 17.53 -9.35
CA ARG A 49 -24.02 16.80 -8.26
C ARG A 49 -25.09 15.87 -8.80
N ALA A 50 -24.94 14.57 -8.55
CA ALA A 50 -25.91 13.56 -8.94
C ALA A 50 -26.19 12.64 -7.75
N ALA A 51 -27.37 12.80 -7.12
CA ALA A 51 -27.74 12.07 -5.90
C ALA A 51 -27.89 10.55 -6.10
N LYS A 52 -28.00 10.10 -7.36
CA LYS A 52 -28.03 8.69 -7.75
C LYS A 52 -26.66 8.17 -8.20
N GLY A 53 -25.59 8.93 -7.99
CA GLY A 53 -24.23 8.58 -8.44
C GLY A 53 -23.80 9.29 -9.72
N LEU A 54 -22.50 9.26 -10.01
CA LEU A 54 -21.86 9.91 -11.15
C LEU A 54 -20.95 8.90 -11.87
N PHE A 55 -21.11 8.77 -13.19
CA PHE A 55 -20.23 7.97 -14.04
C PHE A 55 -19.43 8.90 -14.96
N LEU A 56 -18.11 8.88 -14.80
CA LEU A 56 -17.16 9.63 -15.61
C LEU A 56 -16.36 8.64 -16.44
N THR A 57 -16.53 8.66 -17.77
CA THR A 57 -15.90 7.67 -18.64
C THR A 57 -15.29 8.24 -19.91
N ALA A 58 -14.16 7.66 -20.32
CA ALA A 58 -13.55 7.81 -21.64
C ALA A 58 -13.82 6.59 -22.55
N ASP A 59 -14.68 5.66 -22.13
CA ASP A 59 -15.17 4.55 -22.96
C ASP A 59 -16.05 5.11 -24.09
N ALA A 60 -15.80 4.65 -25.31
CA ALA A 60 -16.51 5.15 -26.48
C ALA A 60 -17.94 4.61 -26.55
N GLN A 61 -18.92 5.50 -26.74
CA GLN A 61 -20.30 5.15 -27.09
C GLN A 61 -20.70 5.86 -28.39
N ALA A 62 -20.44 5.21 -29.53
CA ALA A 62 -20.63 5.83 -30.84
C ALA A 62 -22.07 6.28 -31.05
N LYS A 63 -22.24 7.57 -31.38
CA LYS A 63 -23.54 8.20 -31.66
C LYS A 63 -24.59 7.97 -30.55
N ALA A 64 -24.15 7.85 -29.29
CA ALA A 64 -25.00 7.55 -28.14
C ALA A 64 -25.87 6.29 -28.34
N GLN A 65 -25.36 5.30 -29.08
CA GLN A 65 -26.04 4.00 -29.24
C GLN A 65 -25.83 3.16 -27.98
N GLY A 66 -26.81 3.20 -27.08
CA GLY A 66 -26.80 2.46 -25.82
C GLY A 66 -27.44 3.27 -24.69
N PRO A 67 -27.54 2.69 -23.48
CA PRO A 67 -27.98 3.43 -22.31
C PRO A 67 -26.92 4.46 -21.88
N VAL A 68 -27.36 5.54 -21.22
CA VAL A 68 -26.48 6.58 -20.66
C VAL A 68 -25.44 6.01 -19.68
N LEU A 69 -25.78 4.91 -19.01
CA LEU A 69 -24.94 4.23 -18.03
C LEU A 69 -24.35 2.91 -18.57
N GLU A 70 -24.05 2.83 -19.86
CA GLU A 70 -23.29 1.68 -20.40
C GLU A 70 -21.89 1.68 -19.77
N MET A 71 -21.68 0.74 -18.85
CA MET A 71 -20.46 0.64 -18.03
C MET A 71 -19.86 -0.77 -18.04
N ALA A 72 -20.27 -1.62 -18.98
CA ALA A 72 -19.79 -3.00 -19.04
C ALA A 72 -18.25 -3.10 -19.13
N PRO A 73 -17.53 -2.24 -19.88
CA PRO A 73 -16.06 -2.23 -19.88
C PRO A 73 -15.48 -1.98 -18.48
N ALA A 74 -15.98 -0.97 -17.77
CA ALA A 74 -15.51 -0.61 -16.42
C ALA A 74 -15.75 -1.76 -15.41
N ILE A 75 -16.96 -2.33 -15.41
CA ILE A 75 -17.30 -3.46 -14.52
C ILE A 75 -16.45 -4.69 -14.83
N SER A 76 -16.18 -4.97 -16.12
CA SER A 76 -15.32 -6.07 -16.55
C SER A 76 -13.89 -5.93 -16.01
N GLN A 77 -13.31 -4.72 -16.09
CA GLN A 77 -11.98 -4.45 -15.56
C GLN A 77 -11.89 -4.70 -14.05
N ILE A 78 -12.89 -4.25 -13.28
CA ILE A 78 -12.91 -4.48 -11.83
C ILE A 78 -13.07 -5.97 -11.50
N ASN A 79 -13.94 -6.69 -12.22
CA ASN A 79 -14.13 -8.13 -12.02
C ASN A 79 -12.87 -8.95 -12.35
N GLN A 80 -12.13 -8.54 -13.38
CA GLN A 80 -10.85 -9.15 -13.71
C GLN A 80 -9.82 -8.94 -12.57
N ALA A 81 -9.71 -7.72 -12.05
CA ALA A 81 -8.83 -7.41 -10.93
C ALA A 81 -9.21 -8.23 -9.67
N ASN A 82 -10.50 -8.31 -9.34
CA ASN A 82 -11.00 -9.12 -8.22
C ASN A 82 -10.62 -10.60 -8.36
N SER A 83 -10.77 -11.15 -9.57
CA SER A 83 -10.46 -12.56 -9.84
C SER A 83 -8.96 -12.85 -9.69
N GLN A 84 -8.10 -11.94 -10.16
CA GLN A 84 -6.65 -12.03 -9.98
C GLN A 84 -6.25 -11.95 -8.51
N MET A 85 -6.83 -11.02 -7.76
CA MET A 85 -6.60 -10.88 -6.33
C MET A 85 -7.09 -12.10 -5.55
N GLN A 86 -8.20 -12.73 -5.96
CA GLN A 86 -8.73 -13.92 -5.29
C GLN A 86 -7.73 -15.08 -5.36
N ALA A 87 -7.12 -15.29 -6.52
CA ALA A 87 -6.08 -16.31 -6.69
C ALA A 87 -4.85 -16.02 -5.83
N LEU A 88 -4.43 -14.75 -5.74
CA LEU A 88 -3.31 -14.34 -4.88
C LEU A 88 -3.65 -14.52 -3.39
N ASN A 89 -4.88 -14.21 -2.98
CA ASN A 89 -5.37 -14.42 -1.63
C ASN A 89 -5.35 -15.90 -1.22
N SER A 90 -5.76 -16.81 -2.10
CA SER A 90 -5.68 -18.25 -1.82
C SER A 90 -4.24 -18.72 -1.59
N ALA A 91 -3.28 -18.16 -2.34
CA ALA A 91 -1.86 -18.43 -2.11
C ALA A 91 -1.35 -17.82 -0.79
N ALA A 92 -1.79 -16.61 -0.44
CA ALA A 92 -1.45 -15.95 0.82
C ALA A 92 -2.01 -16.72 2.03
N GLU A 93 -3.26 -17.18 1.94
CA GLU A 93 -3.91 -18.00 2.96
C GLU A 93 -3.18 -19.33 3.18
N ALA A 94 -2.85 -20.03 2.09
CA ALA A 94 -2.08 -21.26 2.16
C ALA A 94 -0.68 -21.07 2.78
N ALA A 95 -0.11 -19.86 2.68
CA ALA A 95 1.15 -19.48 3.30
C ALA A 95 1.01 -18.92 4.73
N GLY A 96 -0.21 -18.83 5.27
CA GLY A 96 -0.47 -18.23 6.59
C GLY A 96 -0.26 -16.72 6.64
N ALA A 97 -0.24 -16.04 5.50
CA ALA A 97 -0.09 -14.60 5.41
C ALA A 97 -1.43 -13.86 5.60
N LEU A 98 -1.34 -12.54 5.82
CA LEU A 98 -2.52 -11.67 5.84
C LEU A 98 -3.17 -11.62 4.45
N VAL A 99 -4.49 -11.77 4.38
CA VAL A 99 -5.26 -11.75 3.14
C VAL A 99 -6.00 -10.42 2.94
N CYS A 100 -6.24 -10.03 1.69
CA CYS A 100 -7.05 -8.86 1.36
C CYS A 100 -8.55 -9.13 1.55
N ASP A 101 -9.34 -8.11 1.93
CA ASP A 101 -10.80 -8.21 2.02
C ASP A 101 -11.46 -8.02 0.63
N ILE A 102 -11.38 -9.05 -0.20
CA ILE A 102 -11.93 -9.04 -1.57
C ILE A 102 -13.46 -9.09 -1.57
N ASN A 103 -14.08 -9.70 -0.54
CA ASN A 103 -15.53 -9.75 -0.43
C ASN A 103 -16.13 -8.35 -0.36
N THR A 104 -15.53 -7.44 0.43
CA THR A 104 -15.97 -6.04 0.45
C THR A 104 -15.80 -5.35 -0.91
N GLN A 105 -14.76 -5.69 -1.68
CA GLN A 105 -14.57 -5.17 -3.04
C GLN A 105 -15.66 -5.64 -4.00
N ILE A 106 -16.00 -6.94 -3.96
CA ILE A 106 -17.07 -7.53 -4.78
C ILE A 106 -18.42 -6.92 -4.42
N SER A 107 -18.74 -6.76 -3.13
CA SER A 107 -19.97 -6.13 -2.67
C SER A 107 -20.06 -4.65 -3.07
N LEU A 108 -18.95 -3.90 -3.03
CA LEU A 108 -18.93 -2.52 -3.53
C LEU A 108 -19.34 -2.45 -5.00
N VAL A 109 -18.81 -3.35 -5.84
CA VAL A 109 -19.14 -3.38 -7.27
C VAL A 109 -20.59 -3.77 -7.49
N THR A 110 -21.00 -4.88 -6.89
CA THR A 110 -22.30 -5.52 -7.15
C THR A 110 -23.46 -4.71 -6.60
N ASP A 111 -23.33 -4.16 -5.39
CA ASP A 111 -24.45 -3.56 -4.66
C ASP A 111 -24.50 -2.03 -4.74
N LYS A 112 -23.42 -1.40 -5.25
CA LYS A 112 -23.27 0.08 -5.25
C LYS A 112 -22.89 0.65 -6.60
N ILE A 113 -21.82 0.14 -7.22
CA ILE A 113 -21.26 0.70 -8.47
C ILE A 113 -22.08 0.33 -9.69
N ARG A 114 -22.45 -0.95 -9.82
CA ARG A 114 -23.23 -1.43 -10.96
C ARG A 114 -24.51 -0.63 -11.08
N ASP A 115 -24.78 -0.13 -12.30
CA ASP A 115 -25.93 0.70 -12.64
C ASP A 115 -26.10 1.94 -11.74
N LEU A 116 -25.05 2.35 -11.03
CA LEU A 116 -25.08 3.36 -9.96
C LEU A 116 -26.23 3.15 -8.98
N GLN A 117 -26.39 1.92 -8.47
CA GLN A 117 -27.42 1.56 -7.48
C GLN A 117 -27.34 2.36 -6.17
N SER A 118 -26.26 3.11 -5.94
CA SER A 118 -26.10 4.03 -4.81
C SER A 118 -25.39 5.31 -5.24
N SER A 119 -25.32 6.29 -4.33
CA SER A 119 -24.63 7.57 -4.56
C SER A 119 -23.10 7.38 -4.56
N VAL A 120 -22.57 6.84 -5.66
CA VAL A 120 -21.14 6.56 -5.86
C VAL A 120 -20.58 7.27 -7.08
N LEU A 121 -19.25 7.39 -7.13
CA LEU A 121 -18.52 7.86 -8.30
C LEU A 121 -17.84 6.67 -8.96
N LEU A 122 -18.07 6.45 -10.25
CA LEU A 122 -17.29 5.51 -11.07
C LEU A 122 -16.50 6.31 -12.12
N GLY A 123 -15.18 6.18 -12.10
CA GLY A 123 -14.28 6.68 -13.14
C GLY A 123 -13.74 5.53 -13.98
N SER A 124 -13.81 5.62 -15.31
CA SER A 124 -13.29 4.59 -16.22
C SER A 124 -12.57 5.21 -17.42
N ALA A 125 -11.44 4.63 -17.81
CA ALA A 125 -10.77 5.00 -19.04
C ALA A 125 -9.97 3.81 -19.59
N PRO A 126 -10.16 3.41 -20.86
CA PRO A 126 -9.51 2.23 -21.44
C PRO A 126 -8.01 2.41 -21.68
N GLN A 127 -7.51 3.66 -21.69
CA GLN A 127 -6.11 3.99 -22.01
C GLN A 127 -5.37 4.65 -20.84
N GLY A 128 -5.95 4.62 -19.63
CA GLY A 128 -5.31 5.11 -18.41
C GLY A 128 -6.00 6.32 -17.78
N VAL A 129 -5.70 6.53 -16.50
CA VAL A 129 -6.18 7.63 -15.66
C VAL A 129 -4.97 8.22 -14.94
N ALA A 130 -4.86 9.55 -14.91
CA ALA A 130 -3.86 10.26 -14.14
C ALA A 130 -4.53 11.22 -13.17
N LEU A 131 -4.13 11.16 -11.90
CA LEU A 131 -4.51 12.12 -10.86
C LEU A 131 -3.23 12.84 -10.42
N THR A 132 -3.19 14.16 -10.60
CA THR A 132 -2.00 14.98 -10.30
C THR A 132 -2.40 16.20 -9.48
N SER A 133 -1.46 16.70 -8.67
CA SER A 133 -1.64 17.90 -7.86
C SER A 133 -0.32 18.67 -7.81
N GLY A 134 -0.39 20.00 -7.83
CA GLY A 134 0.77 20.86 -7.59
C GLY A 134 1.19 20.93 -6.12
N GLU A 135 0.32 20.48 -5.21
CA GLU A 135 0.52 20.52 -3.76
C GLU A 135 0.30 19.11 -3.16
N HIS A 136 -0.89 18.85 -2.62
CA HIS A 136 -1.22 17.60 -1.93
C HIS A 136 -2.23 16.77 -2.72
N LEU A 137 -2.12 15.44 -2.63
CA LEU A 137 -3.13 14.48 -3.07
C LEU A 137 -3.52 13.63 -1.85
N GLN A 138 -4.81 13.59 -1.51
CA GLN A 138 -5.31 12.82 -0.38
C GLN A 138 -6.37 11.81 -0.85
N LEU A 139 -6.17 10.54 -0.48
CA LEU A 139 -7.13 9.46 -0.67
C LEU A 139 -7.52 8.96 0.72
N SER A 140 -8.82 9.01 1.05
CA SER A 140 -9.32 8.64 2.37
C SER A 140 -10.63 7.87 2.24
N SER A 141 -10.83 6.89 3.11
CA SER A 141 -12.04 6.08 3.17
C SER A 141 -12.29 5.68 4.63
N THR A 142 -13.52 5.84 5.12
CA THR A 142 -13.89 5.42 6.50
C THR A 142 -13.90 3.90 6.68
N ARG A 143 -14.04 3.16 5.57
CA ARG A 143 -13.96 1.70 5.56
C ARG A 143 -12.65 1.27 4.90
N ASN A 144 -12.72 0.79 3.67
CA ASN A 144 -11.56 0.21 2.99
C ASN A 144 -11.10 1.10 1.84
N THR A 145 -9.78 1.17 1.65
CA THR A 145 -9.15 1.63 0.42
C THR A 145 -8.48 0.43 -0.25
N MET A 146 -8.76 0.21 -1.53
CA MET A 146 -8.24 -0.90 -2.31
C MET A 146 -7.41 -0.35 -3.46
N ILE A 147 -6.20 -0.87 -3.65
CA ILE A 147 -5.30 -0.51 -4.75
C ILE A 147 -4.84 -1.81 -5.38
N ASN A 148 -5.19 -2.02 -6.63
CA ASN A 148 -4.88 -3.24 -7.38
C ASN A 148 -4.18 -2.88 -8.68
N ALA A 149 -3.19 -3.69 -9.07
CA ALA A 149 -2.54 -3.60 -10.35
C ALA A 149 -2.45 -5.00 -10.97
N GLY A 150 -2.78 -5.13 -12.25
CA GLY A 150 -2.64 -6.41 -12.97
C GLY A 150 -1.17 -6.79 -13.25
N GLN A 151 -0.24 -5.86 -13.07
CA GLN A 151 1.20 -6.07 -13.22
C GLN A 151 1.94 -5.47 -12.02
N HIS A 152 2.47 -4.25 -12.14
CA HIS A 152 3.30 -3.62 -11.10
C HIS A 152 2.51 -2.58 -10.31
N LEU A 153 2.77 -2.54 -9.00
CA LEU A 153 2.37 -1.43 -8.13
C LEU A 153 3.65 -0.76 -7.61
N ASP A 154 3.95 0.41 -8.18
CA ASP A 154 5.13 1.19 -7.80
C ASP A 154 4.72 2.29 -6.81
N ILE A 155 5.31 2.25 -5.61
CA ILE A 155 5.08 3.24 -4.55
C ILE A 155 6.43 3.82 -4.15
N GLY A 156 6.59 5.14 -4.30
CA GLY A 156 7.84 5.82 -4.02
C GLY A 156 7.63 7.22 -3.44
N ALA A 157 8.60 7.68 -2.66
CA ALA A 157 8.65 9.02 -2.09
C ALA A 157 10.08 9.56 -2.20
N MET A 158 10.22 10.87 -2.47
CA MET A 158 11.54 11.53 -2.51
C MET A 158 12.14 11.77 -1.12
N LYS A 159 11.30 11.70 -0.09
CA LYS A 159 11.72 11.78 1.31
C LYS A 159 11.36 10.47 1.99
N ASN A 160 10.28 10.47 2.76
CA ASN A 160 9.90 9.34 3.59
C ASN A 160 8.69 8.64 2.99
N LEU A 161 8.73 7.30 3.00
CA LEU A 161 7.54 6.47 2.91
C LEU A 161 7.22 5.96 4.32
N SER A 162 6.03 6.28 4.83
CA SER A 162 5.56 5.82 6.13
C SER A 162 4.33 4.95 5.95
N VAL A 163 4.32 3.79 6.58
CA VAL A 163 3.20 2.84 6.57
C VAL A 163 2.86 2.52 8.02
N SER A 164 1.67 2.92 8.45
CA SER A 164 1.19 2.72 9.82
C SER A 164 -0.14 1.98 9.79
N VAL A 165 -0.27 0.94 10.62
CA VAL A 165 -1.47 0.11 10.71
C VAL A 165 -1.81 -0.15 12.18
N GLU A 166 -3.10 -0.28 12.49
CA GLU A 166 -3.56 -0.49 13.87
C GLU A 166 -3.47 -1.95 14.30
N LYS A 167 -3.78 -2.89 13.40
CA LYS A 167 -3.94 -4.32 13.75
C LYS A 167 -2.79 -5.21 13.26
N ALA A 168 -2.53 -5.22 11.95
CA ALA A 168 -1.54 -6.12 11.36
C ALA A 168 -0.99 -5.54 10.05
N LEU A 169 0.32 -5.69 9.85
CA LEU A 169 1.00 -5.45 8.58
C LEU A 169 1.40 -6.80 8.00
N GLY A 170 0.95 -7.09 6.78
CA GLY A 170 1.33 -8.30 6.05
C GLY A 170 2.02 -7.98 4.75
N LEU A 171 3.11 -8.69 4.45
CA LEU A 171 3.84 -8.63 3.19
C LEU A 171 4.01 -10.06 2.68
N PHE A 172 3.43 -10.37 1.51
CA PHE A 172 3.45 -11.71 0.94
C PHE A 172 3.90 -11.68 -0.53
N VAL A 173 4.76 -12.64 -0.88
CA VAL A 173 5.26 -12.85 -2.25
C VAL A 173 5.08 -14.31 -2.62
N HIS A 174 4.41 -14.59 -3.74
CA HIS A 174 4.05 -15.96 -4.10
C HIS A 174 5.15 -16.73 -4.86
N LYS A 175 5.89 -16.06 -5.77
CA LYS A 175 6.74 -16.76 -6.75
C LYS A 175 8.24 -16.51 -6.59
N ASP A 176 8.67 -15.24 -6.52
CA ASP A 176 10.09 -14.90 -6.61
C ASP A 176 10.72 -14.74 -5.23
N GLY A 177 10.56 -13.57 -4.59
CA GLY A 177 11.09 -13.31 -3.25
C GLY A 177 10.96 -11.85 -2.82
N ALA A 178 11.31 -11.58 -1.56
CA ALA A 178 11.33 -10.25 -0.98
C ALA A 178 12.77 -9.75 -0.79
N LYS A 179 12.96 -8.44 -0.89
CA LYS A 179 14.24 -7.77 -0.61
C LYS A 179 13.98 -6.56 0.27
N LEU A 180 14.75 -6.44 1.35
CA LEU A 180 14.81 -5.26 2.21
C LEU A 180 16.26 -4.80 2.22
N VAL A 181 16.52 -3.62 1.66
CA VAL A 181 17.88 -3.10 1.45
C VAL A 181 17.91 -1.62 1.80
N ALA A 182 18.83 -1.24 2.68
CA ALA A 182 19.23 0.14 2.89
C ALA A 182 20.60 0.34 2.22
N ASN A 183 20.70 1.29 1.29
CA ASN A 183 21.99 1.63 0.67
C ASN A 183 22.92 2.37 1.64
N GLN A 184 22.31 3.16 2.54
CA GLN A 184 22.97 3.88 3.62
C GLN A 184 22.02 3.90 4.82
N GLY A 185 22.59 4.04 6.01
CA GLY A 185 21.85 4.00 7.26
C GLY A 185 21.46 2.58 7.68
N ASP A 186 20.87 2.51 8.86
CA ASP A 186 20.62 1.24 9.55
C ASP A 186 19.29 0.61 9.14
N ILE A 187 19.21 -0.72 9.24
CA ILE A 187 17.95 -1.46 9.19
C ILE A 187 17.63 -1.91 10.61
N GLU A 188 16.55 -1.39 11.16
CA GLU A 188 16.02 -1.82 12.45
C GLU A 188 14.73 -2.63 12.27
N ILE A 189 14.69 -3.82 12.88
CA ILE A 189 13.49 -4.66 12.94
C ILE A 189 13.28 -5.00 14.41
N GLN A 190 12.07 -4.75 14.93
CA GLN A 190 11.77 -4.92 16.36
C GLN A 190 10.38 -5.53 16.56
N ALA A 191 10.28 -6.44 17.53
CA ALA A 191 9.01 -6.88 18.12
C ALA A 191 9.00 -6.42 19.58
N GLN A 192 8.53 -5.19 19.82
CA GLN A 192 8.76 -4.49 21.11
C GLN A 192 8.13 -5.19 22.32
N HIS A 193 6.99 -5.86 22.12
CA HIS A 193 6.24 -6.49 23.21
C HIS A 193 5.91 -7.96 22.93
N ASN A 194 6.53 -8.57 21.92
CA ASN A 194 6.18 -9.91 21.44
C ASN A 194 7.38 -10.63 20.79
N THR A 195 7.14 -11.85 20.31
CA THR A 195 8.15 -12.69 19.68
C THR A 195 8.52 -12.21 18.27
N MET A 196 9.81 -12.20 17.98
CA MET A 196 10.33 -12.17 16.61
C MET A 196 10.73 -13.58 16.18
N ALA A 197 10.38 -13.98 14.95
CA ALA A 197 10.76 -15.27 14.41
C ALA A 197 11.27 -15.14 12.97
N LEU A 198 12.37 -15.84 12.66
CA LEU A 198 12.99 -15.88 11.33
C LEU A 198 13.18 -17.34 10.94
N PHE A 199 12.59 -17.76 9.82
CA PHE A 199 12.62 -19.13 9.34
C PHE A 199 13.03 -19.19 7.87
N SER A 200 13.80 -20.22 7.51
CA SER A 200 14.15 -20.57 6.13
C SER A 200 14.13 -22.09 6.01
N GLU A 201 13.49 -22.63 4.97
CA GLU A 201 13.51 -24.06 4.68
C GLU A 201 14.91 -24.54 4.30
N LYS A 202 15.69 -23.66 3.66
CA LYS A 202 17.06 -23.94 3.22
C LYS A 202 18.05 -23.30 4.18
N GLN A 203 18.88 -22.39 3.67
CA GLN A 203 19.92 -21.74 4.45
C GLN A 203 19.39 -20.46 5.10
N LEU A 204 19.82 -20.22 6.33
CA LEU A 204 19.80 -18.91 6.99
C LEU A 204 21.25 -18.46 7.17
N THR A 205 21.57 -17.25 6.72
CA THR A 205 22.92 -16.67 6.81
C THR A 205 22.85 -15.35 7.56
N VAL A 206 23.73 -15.19 8.56
CA VAL A 206 23.95 -13.94 9.30
C VAL A 206 25.42 -13.61 9.20
N THR A 207 25.77 -12.41 8.72
CA THR A 207 27.15 -12.03 8.44
C THR A 207 27.36 -10.54 8.67
N SER A 208 28.37 -10.22 9.47
CA SER A 208 29.01 -8.89 9.51
C SER A 208 30.34 -8.98 8.77
N SER A 209 30.60 -8.04 7.86
CA SER A 209 31.81 -8.08 7.00
C SER A 209 32.97 -7.25 7.54
N GLU A 210 32.69 -6.28 8.41
CA GLU A 210 33.68 -5.31 8.86
C GLU A 210 33.81 -5.28 10.40
N ASP A 211 32.75 -5.64 11.12
CA ASP A 211 32.69 -5.49 12.57
C ASP A 211 32.10 -6.77 13.22
N GLU A 212 31.29 -6.63 14.27
CA GLU A 212 30.82 -7.74 15.08
C GLU A 212 29.41 -8.27 14.75
N ILE A 213 29.10 -9.44 15.31
CA ILE A 213 27.75 -9.98 15.44
C ILE A 213 27.46 -10.15 16.93
N ILE A 214 26.53 -9.36 17.47
CA ILE A 214 26.09 -9.46 18.87
C ILE A 214 24.79 -10.27 18.93
N ILE A 215 24.79 -11.34 19.73
CA ILE A 215 23.59 -12.11 20.08
C ILE A 215 23.49 -12.16 21.60
N SER A 216 22.52 -11.42 22.15
CA SER A 216 22.36 -11.26 23.60
C SER A 216 20.96 -11.69 24.03
N THR A 217 20.87 -12.25 25.24
CA THR A 217 19.61 -12.65 25.87
C THR A 217 19.79 -12.64 27.39
N PRO A 218 18.80 -12.14 28.15
CA PRO A 218 18.89 -12.11 29.61
C PRO A 218 18.66 -13.47 30.27
N GLU A 219 18.10 -14.45 29.54
CA GLU A 219 17.69 -15.74 30.10
C GLU A 219 18.53 -16.90 29.57
N THR A 220 18.41 -17.23 28.29
CA THR A 220 19.07 -18.39 27.70
C THR A 220 19.31 -18.23 26.21
N LEU A 221 20.53 -18.52 25.75
CA LEU A 221 20.88 -18.69 24.34
C LEU A 221 21.12 -20.18 24.09
N THR A 222 20.48 -20.74 23.06
CA THR A 222 20.72 -22.11 22.59
C THR A 222 21.05 -22.09 21.11
N LEU A 223 22.21 -22.64 20.76
CA LEU A 223 22.62 -22.91 19.38
C LEU A 223 22.66 -24.43 19.22
N ASN A 224 21.85 -25.01 18.35
CA ASN A 224 21.69 -26.46 18.24
C ASN A 224 21.63 -26.93 16.78
N GLY A 225 22.11 -28.15 16.53
CA GLY A 225 22.06 -28.78 15.23
C GLY A 225 22.65 -30.19 15.23
N GLY A 226 22.06 -31.11 14.47
CA GLY A 226 22.63 -32.44 14.25
C GLY A 226 22.91 -33.27 15.51
N GLY A 227 22.14 -33.07 16.59
CA GLY A 227 22.36 -33.76 17.88
C GLY A 227 23.41 -33.12 18.79
N SER A 228 23.96 -31.96 18.43
CA SER A 228 24.88 -31.16 19.25
C SER A 228 24.27 -29.80 19.59
N TYR A 229 24.73 -29.18 20.68
CA TYR A 229 24.33 -27.83 21.07
C TYR A 229 25.35 -27.11 21.95
N LEU A 230 25.22 -25.78 21.97
CA LEU A 230 25.81 -24.87 22.93
C LEU A 230 24.68 -24.11 23.63
N ARG A 231 24.66 -24.13 24.97
CA ARG A 231 23.68 -23.42 25.79
C ARG A 231 24.37 -22.47 26.76
N LEU A 232 23.98 -21.19 26.74
CA LEU A 232 24.39 -20.17 27.71
C LEU A 232 23.15 -19.83 28.55
N SER A 233 23.29 -19.87 29.88
CA SER A 233 22.19 -19.58 30.80
C SER A 233 22.70 -18.99 32.11
N LYS A 234 21.80 -18.61 33.01
CA LYS A 234 22.12 -18.20 34.40
C LYS A 234 22.89 -19.27 35.19
N ASN A 235 22.80 -20.53 34.78
CA ASN A 235 23.50 -21.65 35.43
C ASN A 235 24.91 -21.91 34.85
N GLY A 236 25.32 -21.14 33.83
CA GLY A 236 26.62 -21.28 33.17
C GLY A 236 26.53 -21.68 31.70
N ILE A 237 27.65 -22.20 31.18
CA ILE A 237 27.85 -22.61 29.79
C ILE A 237 27.85 -24.13 29.70
N GLU A 238 27.10 -24.69 28.74
CA GLU A 238 26.99 -26.13 28.51
C GLU A 238 27.22 -26.47 27.05
N HIS A 239 28.13 -27.43 26.82
CA HIS A 239 28.41 -28.02 25.52
C HIS A 239 27.93 -29.48 25.54
N GLY A 240 27.00 -29.84 24.66
CA GLY A 240 26.49 -31.20 24.55
C GLY A 240 26.63 -31.74 23.13
N SER A 241 27.07 -32.99 22.99
CA SER A 241 27.12 -33.69 21.70
C SER A 241 26.92 -35.20 21.91
N SER A 242 26.23 -35.84 20.96
CA SER A 242 26.20 -37.30 20.85
C SER A 242 27.43 -37.88 20.15
N GLY A 243 28.26 -37.03 19.53
CA GLY A 243 29.49 -37.39 18.85
C GLY A 243 30.74 -36.93 19.60
N GLU A 244 31.88 -36.98 18.90
CA GLU A 244 33.15 -36.49 19.44
C GLU A 244 33.17 -34.96 19.57
N PHE A 245 33.66 -34.46 20.70
CA PHE A 245 33.96 -33.05 20.89
C PHE A 245 35.43 -32.78 20.56
N ILE A 246 35.71 -32.34 19.34
CA ILE A 246 37.08 -32.11 18.85
C ILE A 246 37.45 -30.64 19.03
N MET A 247 38.46 -30.38 19.86
CA MET A 247 39.04 -29.05 20.04
C MET A 247 40.43 -29.00 19.39
N LYS A 248 40.62 -28.06 18.44
CA LYS A 248 41.90 -27.83 17.76
C LYS A 248 42.33 -26.39 18.03
N THR A 249 43.39 -26.22 18.82
CA THR A 249 43.91 -24.90 19.22
C THR A 249 45.43 -24.95 19.36
N SER A 250 46.10 -23.81 19.21
CA SER A 250 47.52 -23.68 19.53
C SER A 250 47.78 -23.74 21.03
N ASP A 251 46.87 -23.17 21.85
CA ASP A 251 46.93 -23.15 23.31
C ASP A 251 45.53 -23.35 23.91
N TYR A 252 45.43 -24.09 25.02
CA TYR A 252 44.20 -24.26 25.79
C TYR A 252 44.46 -24.02 27.28
N LEU A 253 44.14 -22.82 27.74
CA LEU A 253 44.37 -22.39 29.11
C LEU A 253 43.04 -22.33 29.89
N VAL A 254 42.99 -22.97 31.06
CA VAL A 254 41.90 -22.82 32.03
C VAL A 254 42.47 -22.14 33.28
N PRO A 255 42.55 -20.80 33.30
CA PRO A 255 43.38 -20.06 34.25
C PRO A 255 42.82 -19.98 35.69
N GLY A 256 41.59 -20.45 35.95
CA GLY A 256 40.97 -20.41 37.28
C GLY A 256 39.44 -20.53 37.25
N SER A 257 38.76 -20.23 38.36
CA SER A 257 37.29 -20.20 38.43
C SER A 257 36.72 -18.85 37.98
N GLY A 258 35.67 -18.88 37.14
CA GLY A 258 35.03 -17.70 36.56
C GLY A 258 34.07 -16.96 37.51
N ALA A 259 34.44 -16.81 38.79
CA ALA A 259 33.51 -16.37 39.83
C ALA A 259 32.95 -14.93 39.66
N ASN A 260 33.53 -14.09 38.80
CA ASN A 260 33.05 -12.74 38.51
C ASN A 260 33.34 -12.32 37.06
N LEU A 261 32.39 -12.54 36.15
CA LEU A 261 32.38 -11.94 34.82
C LEU A 261 31.07 -11.16 34.65
N PRO A 262 31.10 -9.82 34.52
CA PRO A 262 29.90 -9.02 34.30
C PRO A 262 29.32 -9.29 32.90
N ASN A 263 27.99 -9.40 32.80
CA ASN A 263 27.26 -9.51 31.53
C ASN A 263 26.68 -8.14 31.16
N GLU A 264 26.96 -7.66 29.95
CA GLU A 264 26.31 -6.47 29.39
C GLU A 264 25.28 -6.92 28.35
N THR A 265 24.00 -6.85 28.72
CA THR A 265 22.90 -7.00 27.76
C THR A 265 22.52 -5.62 27.22
N PRO A 266 22.38 -5.45 25.88
CA PRO A 266 21.84 -4.22 25.32
C PRO A 266 20.47 -3.91 25.93
N ASN A 267 20.28 -2.69 26.45
CA ASN A 267 18.99 -2.22 26.93
C ASN A 267 18.23 -1.56 25.79
N PHE A 268 17.16 -2.20 25.32
CA PHE A 268 16.27 -1.62 24.30
C PHE A 268 15.16 -0.83 24.99
N SER A 269 15.09 0.47 24.74
CA SER A 269 13.99 1.32 25.23
C SER A 269 12.66 0.87 24.62
N LEU A 270 11.78 0.28 25.42
CA LEU A 270 10.40 0.00 25.04
C LEU A 270 9.62 1.32 24.96
N THR A 271 8.78 1.47 23.93
CA THR A 271 7.85 2.59 23.83
C THR A 271 6.43 2.10 24.09
N ASP A 272 5.75 2.70 25.05
CA ASP A 272 4.31 2.53 25.24
C ASP A 272 3.56 3.54 24.37
N ILE A 273 2.75 3.06 23.43
CA ILE A 273 1.94 3.93 22.57
C ILE A 273 0.52 3.99 23.14
N THR A 274 0.17 5.08 23.82
CA THR A 274 -1.22 5.43 24.15
C THR A 274 -1.82 6.28 23.03
N GLN A 275 -2.94 5.85 22.45
CA GLN A 275 -3.67 6.62 21.44
C GLN A 275 -4.29 7.89 22.07
N GLU A 276 -3.64 9.05 21.93
CA GLU A 276 -4.23 10.32 22.35
C GLU A 276 -5.28 10.79 21.33
N ASN A 277 -6.57 10.68 21.67
CA ASN A 277 -7.65 11.34 20.94
C ASN A 277 -7.66 12.85 21.25
N LYS A 278 -6.75 13.62 20.65
CA LYS A 278 -6.86 15.09 20.64
C LYS A 278 -7.90 15.53 19.61
N ILE A 279 -9.17 15.48 20.00
CA ILE A 279 -10.23 16.21 19.30
C ILE A 279 -10.09 17.68 19.72
N SER A 280 -9.40 18.48 18.92
CA SER A 280 -9.43 19.94 19.06
C SER A 280 -10.77 20.46 18.53
N SER A 281 -11.81 20.42 19.37
CA SER A 281 -13.02 21.21 19.15
C SER A 281 -12.70 22.69 19.38
N LYS A 282 -12.28 23.40 18.32
CA LYS A 282 -12.42 24.86 18.31
C LYS A 282 -13.90 25.15 18.05
N SER A 283 -14.63 25.44 19.13
CA SER A 283 -15.91 26.15 19.03
C SER A 283 -15.65 27.47 18.33
N PHE A 284 -16.23 27.64 17.15
CA PHE A 284 -16.51 28.97 16.62
C PHE A 284 -17.74 29.47 17.37
N ASN A 285 -17.52 30.33 18.36
CA ASN A 285 -18.56 31.24 18.85
C ASN A 285 -18.27 32.62 18.28
N ASP A 286 -19.36 33.22 17.81
CA ASP A 286 -19.64 34.58 17.34
C ASP A 286 -19.29 34.94 15.89
#